data_AF-A0A5Q4E148-F1
#
_entry.id   AF-A0A5Q4E148-F1
#
_cell.length_a   1.000
_cell.length_b   1.000
_cell.length_c   1.000
_cell.angle_alpha   90.00
_cell.angle_beta   90.00
_cell.angle_gamma   90.00
#
_symmetry.space_group_name_H-M   'P 1'
#
loop_
_entity.id
_entity.type
_entity.pdbx_description
1 polymer ?
#
loop_
_entity_poly.entity_id
_entity_poly.type
_entity_poly.pdbx_seq_one_letter_code
_entity_poly.pdbx_strand_id
1 'polypeptide(L)'
;MGDFFQAVQQVLNTPLLNFGSGALTLSAIAQFMLVLLIALLAALSFRRFFADQILSRLGFKQGTRESIATILSYSLGALLGLVLLQMLGINLASVTVVAGSLGIGIGFGLQDITRNFTSGIAMLVEQKLKVGDFIEWEGQSGYIAEISLRSTVIRTITERHIVIPNSSLVGNQVTNWTYRDTRGWVPVNVSVAHESDPVEVIEVLLDSAYLEETVSYEYPPEVYFTSFGQSSLDFVLWIWVKRVDLKHKTESSLRFIIDQNLRQHHIRLASPRYDLWHRNPNVVVQSSAVDYENHAQVQRAMPVSSEAYPRPVAVRDLLRQIPYFAQCSTVELRKLVEIGHRRRLETGEVLFSVGDPGDAFYIILSGAVGYTLNDHEPLTVITAGRFIGEFSLMLGIPRTVTVAAVEDTTVFAISPQGFKQILQSQPHLYDLIVQEMGRHEAELTQQKRRLRELGLINQDYDKNPVAWVQKQLEKLFAPQM
;
A
#
# COMPACT_ATOMS: atom_id res chain seq x y z
N MET A 1 77.33 -18.16 -54.22
CA MET A 1 76.18 -18.30 -53.29
C MET A 1 74.86 -17.77 -53.86
N GLY A 2 74.86 -16.80 -54.79
CA GLY A 2 73.63 -16.28 -55.40
C GLY A 2 72.84 -17.29 -56.23
N ASP A 3 73.50 -18.12 -57.04
CA ASP A 3 72.84 -19.09 -57.94
C ASP A 3 72.11 -20.21 -57.19
N PHE A 4 72.64 -20.66 -56.05
CA PHE A 4 71.95 -21.65 -55.21
C PHE A 4 70.67 -21.06 -54.61
N PHE A 5 70.73 -19.81 -54.15
CA PHE A 5 69.57 -19.13 -53.59
C PHE A 5 68.51 -18.90 -54.67
N GLN A 6 68.90 -18.51 -55.89
CA GLN A 6 68.00 -18.37 -57.03
C GLN A 6 67.39 -19.70 -57.49
N ALA A 7 68.17 -20.79 -57.51
CA ALA A 7 67.68 -22.12 -57.86
C ALA A 7 66.67 -22.64 -56.84
N VAL A 8 66.94 -22.44 -55.54
CA VAL A 8 66.00 -22.76 -54.46
C VAL A 8 64.73 -21.90 -54.58
N GLN A 9 64.86 -20.62 -54.90
CA GLN A 9 63.72 -19.72 -55.08
C GLN A 9 62.87 -20.07 -56.32
N GLN A 10 63.49 -20.56 -57.39
CA GLN A 10 62.79 -21.09 -58.57
C GLN A 10 62.01 -22.38 -58.25
N VAL A 11 62.63 -23.34 -57.55
CA VAL A 11 61.97 -24.60 -57.15
C VAL A 11 60.86 -24.36 -56.12
N LEU A 12 61.00 -23.36 -55.25
CA LEU A 12 59.97 -22.99 -54.28
C LEU A 12 58.76 -22.30 -54.93
N ASN A 13 58.97 -21.61 -56.05
CA ASN A 13 57.92 -20.87 -56.78
C ASN A 13 57.41 -21.59 -58.03
N THR A 14 57.90 -22.79 -58.34
CA THR A 14 57.33 -23.62 -59.42
C THR A 14 55.89 -24.01 -59.08
N PRO A 15 54.90 -23.78 -59.98
CA PRO A 15 53.52 -24.19 -59.77
C PRO A 15 53.42 -25.72 -59.72
N LEU A 16 52.95 -26.27 -58.60
CA LEU A 16 52.71 -27.72 -58.49
C LEU A 16 51.33 -28.11 -59.01
N LEU A 17 50.32 -27.27 -58.78
CA LEU A 17 48.93 -27.43 -59.21
C LEU A 17 48.31 -26.04 -59.41
N ASN A 18 47.53 -25.84 -60.48
CA ASN A 18 46.79 -24.59 -60.69
C ASN A 18 45.37 -24.76 -60.15
N PHE A 19 44.99 -23.99 -59.13
CA PHE A 19 43.65 -23.95 -58.57
C PHE A 19 43.07 -22.55 -58.71
N GLY A 20 42.06 -22.39 -59.58
CA GLY A 20 41.43 -21.09 -59.84
C GLY A 20 42.40 -20.08 -60.46
N SER A 21 42.58 -18.91 -59.82
CA SER A 21 43.45 -17.81 -60.27
C SER A 21 44.85 -17.81 -59.65
N GLY A 22 45.20 -18.81 -58.83
CA GLY A 22 46.50 -18.91 -58.16
C GLY A 22 47.27 -20.21 -58.51
N ALA A 23 48.59 -20.10 -58.59
CA ALA A 23 49.50 -21.24 -58.67
C ALA A 23 49.83 -21.73 -57.24
N LEU A 24 49.58 -23.00 -56.96
CA LEU A 24 49.91 -23.59 -55.67
C LEU A 24 51.44 -23.88 -55.65
N THR A 25 52.21 -22.96 -55.08
CA THR A 25 53.68 -23.05 -54.97
C THR A 25 54.09 -23.72 -53.65
N LEU A 26 55.31 -24.27 -53.61
CA LEU A 26 55.87 -24.84 -52.38
C LEU A 26 56.00 -23.78 -51.27
N SER A 27 56.27 -22.53 -51.65
CA SER A 27 56.32 -21.37 -50.77
C SER A 27 54.95 -21.03 -50.15
N ALA A 28 53.86 -21.11 -50.91
CA ALA A 28 52.50 -20.87 -50.42
C ALA A 28 52.06 -21.94 -49.42
N ILE A 29 52.39 -23.22 -49.67
CA ILE A 29 52.15 -24.31 -48.72
C ILE A 29 52.93 -24.09 -47.43
N ALA A 30 54.22 -23.71 -47.52
CA ALA A 30 55.05 -23.45 -46.35
C ALA A 30 54.54 -22.25 -45.53
N GLN A 31 54.11 -21.15 -46.18
CA GLN A 31 53.48 -20.02 -45.51
C GLN A 31 52.17 -20.41 -44.84
N PHE A 32 51.32 -21.18 -45.51
CA PHE A 32 50.07 -21.68 -44.92
C PHE A 32 50.33 -22.53 -43.68
N MET A 33 51.26 -23.49 -43.75
CA MET A 33 51.63 -24.34 -42.61
C MET A 33 52.21 -23.53 -41.46
N LEU A 34 53.00 -22.49 -41.74
CA LEU A 34 53.54 -21.59 -40.73
C LEU A 34 52.44 -20.78 -40.04
N VAL A 35 51.52 -20.17 -40.80
CA VAL A 35 50.40 -19.41 -40.24
C VAL A 35 49.46 -20.33 -39.45
N LEU A 36 49.22 -21.55 -39.93
CA LEU A 36 48.43 -22.57 -39.23
C LEU A 36 49.06 -22.95 -37.88
N LEU A 37 50.39 -23.18 -37.87
CA LEU A 37 51.13 -23.47 -36.64
C LEU A 37 51.05 -22.32 -35.64
N ILE A 38 51.28 -21.08 -36.11
CA ILE A 38 51.18 -19.88 -35.27
C ILE A 38 49.76 -19.72 -34.71
N ALA A 39 48.73 -19.92 -35.53
CA ALA A 39 47.33 -19.82 -35.12
C ALA A 39 46.96 -20.85 -34.05
N LEU A 40 47.38 -22.11 -34.20
CA LEU A 40 47.16 -23.18 -33.22
C LEU A 40 47.88 -22.89 -31.90
N LEU A 41 49.15 -22.48 -31.97
CA LEU A 41 49.92 -22.12 -30.78
C LEU A 41 49.32 -20.89 -30.07
N ALA A 42 48.88 -19.89 -30.83
CA ALA A 42 48.21 -18.72 -30.29
C ALA A 42 46.92 -19.10 -29.57
N ALA A 43 46.05 -19.92 -30.17
CA ALA A 43 44.79 -20.35 -29.55
C ALA A 43 45.02 -21.16 -28.25
N LEU A 44 45.95 -22.12 -28.27
CA LEU A 44 46.28 -22.94 -27.10
C LEU A 44 46.91 -22.13 -25.97
N SER A 45 47.80 -21.19 -26.32
CA SER A 45 48.45 -20.30 -25.35
C SER A 45 47.45 -19.30 -24.78
N PHE A 46 46.57 -18.76 -25.62
CA PHE A 46 45.53 -17.81 -25.21
C PHE A 46 44.62 -18.41 -24.14
N ARG A 47 44.16 -19.66 -24.32
CA ARG A 47 43.33 -20.33 -23.30
C ARG A 47 44.00 -20.35 -21.92
N ARG A 48 45.25 -20.82 -21.85
CA ARG A 48 46.00 -20.94 -20.58
C ARG A 48 46.27 -19.58 -19.97
N PHE A 49 46.73 -18.63 -20.78
CA PHE A 49 47.00 -17.26 -20.36
C PHE A 49 45.75 -16.57 -19.81
N PHE A 50 44.63 -16.65 -20.53
CA PHE A 50 43.39 -15.97 -20.16
C PHE A 50 42.76 -16.58 -18.91
N ALA A 51 42.76 -17.92 -18.79
CA ALA A 51 42.28 -18.61 -17.60
C ALA A 51 43.13 -18.30 -16.37
N ASP A 52 44.45 -18.52 -16.44
CA ASP A 52 45.30 -18.52 -15.26
C ASP A 52 45.79 -17.14 -14.84
N GLN A 53 45.80 -16.15 -15.74
CA GLN A 53 46.44 -14.86 -15.48
C GLN A 53 45.46 -13.68 -15.42
N ILE A 54 44.37 -13.71 -16.20
CA ILE A 54 43.37 -12.64 -16.23
C ILE A 54 42.16 -13.00 -15.36
N LEU A 55 41.48 -14.11 -15.66
CA LEU A 55 40.24 -14.48 -14.99
C LEU A 55 40.46 -14.88 -13.53
N SER A 56 41.62 -15.44 -13.19
CA SER A 56 42.02 -15.73 -11.80
C SER A 56 42.15 -14.46 -10.96
N ARG A 57 42.71 -13.37 -11.53
CA ARG A 57 42.87 -12.07 -10.86
C ARG A 57 41.56 -11.33 -10.66
N LEU A 58 40.54 -11.65 -11.46
CA LEU A 58 39.18 -11.11 -11.35
C LEU A 58 38.31 -11.86 -10.33
N GLY A 59 38.84 -12.91 -9.68
CA GLY A 59 38.14 -13.62 -8.59
C GLY A 59 37.08 -14.63 -9.05
N PHE A 60 37.05 -15.03 -10.32
CA PHE A 60 36.09 -16.02 -10.82
C PHE A 60 36.37 -17.43 -10.29
N LYS A 61 35.31 -18.18 -9.96
CA LYS A 61 35.39 -19.60 -9.57
C LYS A 61 35.96 -20.45 -10.71
N GLN A 62 36.67 -21.53 -10.37
CA GLN A 62 37.37 -22.41 -11.33
C GLN A 62 36.46 -22.89 -12.47
N GLY A 63 35.21 -23.29 -12.18
CA GLY A 63 34.25 -23.72 -13.19
C GLY A 63 33.90 -22.62 -14.21
N THR A 64 33.56 -21.42 -13.75
CA THR A 64 33.23 -20.27 -14.61
C THR A 64 34.41 -19.84 -15.47
N ARG A 65 35.61 -19.87 -14.88
CA ARG A 65 36.87 -19.53 -15.53
C ARG A 65 37.18 -20.45 -16.71
N GLU A 66 37.10 -21.77 -16.50
CA GLU A 66 37.35 -22.74 -17.56
C GLU A 66 36.33 -22.61 -18.70
N SER A 67 35.05 -22.41 -18.38
CA SER A 67 34.00 -22.22 -19.41
C SER A 67 34.24 -20.97 -20.26
N ILE A 68 34.52 -19.81 -19.64
CA ILE A 68 34.78 -18.57 -20.37
C ILE A 68 36.03 -18.69 -21.25
N ALA A 69 37.13 -19.21 -20.69
CA ALA A 69 38.38 -19.38 -21.43
C ALA A 69 38.22 -20.35 -22.61
N THR A 70 37.40 -21.40 -22.45
CA THR A 70 37.13 -22.37 -23.52
C THR A 70 36.31 -21.75 -24.65
N ILE A 71 35.23 -21.02 -24.32
CA ILE A 71 34.39 -20.33 -25.31
C ILE A 71 35.23 -19.33 -26.11
N LEU A 72 35.97 -18.45 -25.43
CA LEU A 72 36.82 -17.45 -26.08
C LEU A 72 37.93 -18.10 -26.93
N SER A 73 38.54 -19.19 -26.46
CA SER A 73 39.57 -19.91 -27.22
C SER A 73 39.00 -20.54 -28.50
N TYR A 74 37.81 -21.11 -28.46
CA TYR A 74 37.16 -21.65 -29.67
C TYR A 74 36.72 -20.54 -30.62
N SER A 75 36.20 -19.42 -30.11
CA SER A 75 35.88 -18.25 -30.94
C SER A 75 37.11 -17.68 -31.64
N LEU A 76 38.23 -17.56 -30.92
CA LEU A 76 39.50 -17.11 -31.50
C LEU A 76 40.05 -18.09 -32.54
N GLY A 77 40.01 -19.39 -32.23
CA GLY A 77 40.41 -20.44 -33.17
C GLY A 77 39.56 -20.44 -34.45
N ALA A 78 38.24 -20.25 -34.32
CA ALA A 78 37.34 -20.13 -35.46
C ALA A 78 37.67 -18.89 -36.33
N LEU A 79 37.91 -17.72 -35.71
CA LEU A 79 38.32 -16.51 -36.42
C LEU A 79 39.65 -16.70 -37.18
N LEU A 80 40.67 -17.29 -36.53
CA LEU A 80 41.95 -17.58 -37.17
C LEU A 80 41.81 -18.61 -38.30
N GLY A 81 40.94 -19.60 -38.12
CA GLY A 81 40.57 -20.55 -39.17
C GLY A 81 39.95 -19.88 -40.40
N LEU A 82 39.05 -18.91 -40.21
CA LEU A 82 38.47 -18.13 -41.30
C LEU A 82 39.54 -17.33 -42.07
N VAL A 83 40.48 -16.70 -41.35
CA VAL A 83 41.61 -15.99 -41.97
C VAL A 83 42.47 -16.95 -42.80
N LEU A 84 42.74 -18.14 -42.29
CA LEU A 84 43.48 -19.18 -43.01
C LEU A 84 42.76 -19.65 -44.28
N LEU A 85 41.44 -19.85 -44.23
CA LEU A 85 40.65 -20.20 -45.40
C LEU A 85 40.67 -19.09 -46.47
N GLN A 86 40.65 -17.82 -46.03
CA GLN A 86 40.76 -16.68 -46.94
C GLN A 86 42.13 -16.62 -47.63
N MET A 87 43.21 -16.92 -46.91
CA MET A 87 44.56 -17.00 -47.47
C MET A 87 44.71 -18.10 -48.52
N LEU A 88 43.92 -19.19 -48.41
CA LEU A 88 43.84 -20.24 -49.43
C LEU A 88 43.03 -19.83 -50.68
N GLY A 89 42.50 -18.60 -50.72
CA GLY A 89 41.67 -18.12 -51.83
C GLY A 89 40.24 -18.69 -51.83
N ILE A 90 39.81 -19.33 -50.74
CA ILE A 90 38.45 -19.86 -50.62
C ILE A 90 37.48 -18.69 -50.46
N ASN A 91 36.43 -18.66 -51.27
CA ASN A 91 35.38 -17.66 -51.15
C ASN A 91 34.61 -17.87 -49.83
N LEU A 92 34.80 -16.94 -48.90
CA LEU A 92 34.13 -16.92 -47.60
C LEU A 92 32.61 -16.77 -47.71
N ALA A 93 32.05 -16.35 -48.84
CA ALA A 93 30.60 -16.15 -49.00
C ALA A 93 29.79 -17.39 -48.58
N SER A 94 30.23 -18.59 -48.99
CA SER A 94 29.55 -19.85 -48.61
C SER A 94 29.65 -20.12 -47.11
N VAL A 95 30.78 -19.81 -46.49
CA VAL A 95 30.98 -19.96 -45.03
C VAL A 95 30.17 -18.91 -44.27
N THR A 96 30.04 -17.68 -44.79
CA THR A 96 29.24 -16.61 -44.22
C THR A 96 27.75 -16.98 -44.19
N VAL A 97 27.23 -17.69 -45.20
CA VAL A 97 25.84 -18.18 -45.17
C VAL A 97 25.62 -19.16 -44.02
N VAL A 98 26.54 -20.12 -43.83
CA VAL A 98 26.47 -21.10 -42.74
C VAL A 98 26.69 -20.45 -41.37
N ALA A 99 27.68 -19.57 -41.26
CA ALA A 99 27.95 -18.81 -40.03
C ALA A 99 26.79 -17.86 -39.70
N GLY A 100 26.14 -17.28 -40.71
CA GLY A 100 24.96 -16.43 -40.56
C GLY A 100 23.75 -17.20 -40.05
N SER A 101 23.45 -18.38 -40.61
CA SER A 101 22.35 -19.22 -40.12
C SER A 101 22.63 -19.75 -38.71
N LEU A 102 23.87 -20.16 -38.42
CA LEU A 102 24.31 -20.51 -37.06
C LEU A 102 24.18 -19.33 -36.10
N GLY A 103 24.57 -18.13 -36.52
CA GLY A 103 24.47 -16.90 -35.73
C GLY A 103 23.02 -16.55 -35.37
N ILE A 104 22.09 -16.70 -36.33
CA ILE A 104 20.65 -16.54 -36.07
C ILE A 104 20.17 -17.61 -35.07
N GLY A 105 20.57 -18.87 -35.24
CA GLY A 105 20.22 -19.95 -34.32
C GLY A 105 20.72 -19.71 -32.88
N ILE A 106 21.96 -19.26 -32.73
CA ILE A 106 22.54 -18.88 -31.44
C ILE A 106 21.81 -17.66 -30.87
N GLY A 107 21.50 -16.66 -31.70
CA GLY A 107 20.75 -15.46 -31.30
C GLY A 107 19.37 -15.80 -30.72
N PHE A 108 18.64 -16.71 -31.38
CA PHE A 108 17.38 -17.25 -30.83
C PHE A 108 17.60 -18.04 -29.54
N GLY A 109 18.66 -18.85 -29.45
CA GLY A 109 19.00 -19.58 -28.22
C GLY A 109 19.38 -18.68 -27.04
N LEU A 110 19.90 -17.48 -27.28
CA LEU A 110 20.32 -16.52 -26.26
C LEU A 110 19.27 -15.44 -25.96
N GLN A 111 18.13 -15.47 -26.65
CA GLN A 111 17.11 -14.42 -26.57
C GLN A 111 16.67 -14.11 -25.14
N ASP A 112 16.42 -15.14 -24.33
CA ASP A 112 15.98 -14.98 -22.93
C ASP A 112 17.05 -14.36 -22.04
N ILE A 113 18.33 -14.66 -22.29
CA ILE A 113 19.43 -14.07 -21.51
C ILE A 113 19.53 -12.59 -21.82
N THR A 114 19.51 -12.23 -23.11
CA THR A 114 19.52 -10.83 -23.55
C THR A 114 18.33 -10.06 -23.00
N ARG A 115 17.12 -10.62 -23.06
CA ARG A 115 15.91 -9.98 -22.53
C ARG A 115 15.98 -9.74 -21.03
N ASN A 116 16.43 -10.73 -20.26
CA ASN A 116 16.59 -10.57 -18.81
C ASN A 116 17.67 -9.55 -18.44
N PHE A 117 18.78 -9.55 -19.18
CA PHE A 117 19.88 -8.62 -18.98
C PHE A 117 19.46 -7.17 -19.23
N THR A 118 18.81 -6.90 -20.36
CA THR A 118 18.33 -5.55 -20.69
C THR A 118 17.25 -5.09 -19.69
N SER A 119 16.34 -5.98 -19.28
CA SER A 119 15.37 -5.70 -18.22
C SER A 119 16.03 -5.39 -16.88
N GLY A 120 17.08 -6.12 -16.50
CA GLY A 120 17.82 -5.88 -15.26
C GLY A 120 18.49 -4.51 -15.24
N ILE A 121 19.16 -4.12 -16.34
CA ILE A 121 19.76 -2.79 -16.46
C ILE A 121 18.67 -1.70 -16.42
N ALA A 122 17.56 -1.89 -17.14
CA ALA A 122 16.45 -0.94 -17.12
C ALA A 122 15.88 -0.75 -15.71
N MET A 123 15.69 -1.84 -14.95
CA MET A 123 15.22 -1.76 -13.55
C MET A 123 16.20 -0.98 -12.65
N LEU A 124 17.51 -1.22 -12.79
CA LEU A 124 18.54 -0.55 -12.00
C LEU A 124 18.64 0.96 -12.33
N VAL A 125 18.45 1.33 -13.60
CA VAL A 125 18.53 2.73 -14.06
C VAL A 125 17.25 3.49 -13.77
N GLU A 126 16.08 2.92 -14.10
CA GLU A 126 14.77 3.56 -13.91
C GLU A 126 14.33 3.58 -12.45
N GLN A 127 14.84 2.65 -11.63
CA GLN A 127 14.55 2.53 -10.20
C GLN A 127 13.04 2.53 -9.85
N LYS A 128 12.19 1.98 -10.73
CA LYS A 128 10.75 1.80 -10.47
C LYS A 128 10.46 0.72 -9.43
N LEU A 129 11.39 -0.24 -9.32
CA LEU A 129 11.42 -1.32 -8.34
C LEU A 129 12.79 -1.30 -7.68
N LYS A 130 12.83 -1.17 -6.36
CA LYS A 130 14.08 -1.02 -5.60
C LYS A 130 14.21 -2.11 -4.56
N VAL A 131 15.46 -2.40 -4.18
CA VAL A 131 15.74 -3.26 -3.03
C VAL A 131 15.10 -2.64 -1.78
N GLY A 132 14.31 -3.43 -1.06
CA GLY A 132 13.53 -3.00 0.10
C GLY A 132 12.05 -2.72 -0.20
N ASP A 133 11.64 -2.59 -1.46
CA ASP A 133 10.24 -2.35 -1.80
C ASP A 133 9.38 -3.59 -1.48
N PHE A 134 8.19 -3.35 -0.91
CA PHE A 134 7.15 -4.36 -0.75
C PHE A 134 6.27 -4.37 -2.00
N ILE A 135 6.31 -5.48 -2.72
CA ILE A 135 5.64 -5.62 -4.02
C ILE A 135 4.72 -6.82 -4.04
N GLU A 136 3.75 -6.78 -4.94
CA GLU A 136 2.85 -7.87 -5.26
C GLU A 136 2.93 -8.21 -6.74
N TRP A 137 3.14 -9.49 -7.04
CA TRP A 137 3.32 -10.05 -8.36
C TRP A 137 2.61 -11.41 -8.40
N GLU A 138 1.76 -11.63 -9.42
CA GLU A 138 1.02 -12.89 -9.61
C GLU A 138 0.29 -13.40 -8.35
N GLY A 139 -0.28 -12.48 -7.56
CA GLY A 139 -1.00 -12.80 -6.32
C GLY A 139 -0.10 -13.20 -5.13
N GLN A 140 1.21 -13.08 -5.26
CA GLN A 140 2.16 -13.25 -4.17
C GLN A 140 2.75 -11.90 -3.76
N SER A 141 2.97 -11.70 -2.46
CA SER A 141 3.55 -10.47 -1.92
C SER A 141 4.87 -10.73 -1.18
N GLY A 142 5.80 -9.79 -1.29
CA GLY A 142 7.09 -9.88 -0.61
C GLY A 142 7.98 -8.66 -0.84
N TYR A 143 9.13 -8.67 -0.18
CA TYR A 143 10.14 -7.64 -0.26
C TYR A 143 11.18 -7.96 -1.32
N ILE A 144 11.57 -6.98 -2.13
CA ILE A 144 12.72 -7.13 -3.02
C ILE A 144 13.98 -7.20 -2.15
N ALA A 145 14.63 -8.36 -2.12
CA ALA A 145 15.85 -8.60 -1.34
C ALA A 145 17.11 -8.24 -2.15
N GLU A 146 17.12 -8.55 -3.44
CA GLU A 146 18.27 -8.30 -4.33
C GLU A 146 17.79 -8.11 -5.77
N ILE A 147 18.40 -7.17 -6.49
CA ILE A 147 18.25 -7.04 -7.95
C ILE A 147 19.60 -7.31 -8.59
N SER A 148 19.67 -8.38 -9.39
CA SER A 148 20.83 -8.81 -10.15
C SER A 148 20.59 -8.59 -11.66
N LEU A 149 21.60 -8.77 -12.53
CA LEU A 149 21.43 -8.48 -13.96
C LEU A 149 20.39 -9.35 -14.67
N ARG A 150 20.21 -10.62 -14.26
CA ARG A 150 19.29 -11.56 -14.91
C ARG A 150 18.01 -11.82 -14.11
N SER A 151 18.07 -11.63 -12.81
CA SER A 151 17.00 -12.02 -11.90
C SER A 151 16.92 -11.09 -10.69
N THR A 152 15.74 -11.04 -10.11
CA THR A 152 15.42 -10.36 -8.87
C THR A 152 15.01 -11.39 -7.84
N VAL A 153 15.49 -11.24 -6.61
CA VAL A 153 15.15 -12.11 -5.48
C VAL A 153 14.11 -11.41 -4.63
N ILE A 154 12.96 -12.05 -4.43
CA ILE A 154 11.88 -11.57 -3.56
C ILE A 154 11.82 -12.45 -2.31
N ARG A 155 11.86 -11.82 -1.14
CA ARG A 155 11.65 -12.45 0.16
C ARG A 155 10.18 -12.30 0.57
N THR A 156 9.44 -13.40 0.55
CA THR A 156 8.03 -13.42 0.96
C THR A 156 7.87 -13.09 2.45
N ILE A 157 6.65 -12.75 2.85
CA ILE A 157 6.28 -12.57 4.28
C ILE A 157 6.52 -13.83 5.14
N THR A 158 6.64 -15.00 4.51
CA THR A 158 6.97 -16.29 5.14
C THR A 158 8.47 -16.63 5.09
N GLU A 159 9.33 -15.65 4.84
CA GLU A 159 10.80 -15.78 4.78
C GLU A 159 11.36 -16.71 3.68
N ARG A 160 10.53 -17.09 2.70
CA ARG A 160 10.98 -17.80 1.49
C ARG A 160 11.56 -16.82 0.46
N HIS A 161 12.68 -17.20 -0.16
CA HIS A 161 13.32 -16.43 -1.24
C HIS A 161 12.93 -17.01 -2.61
N ILE A 162 12.32 -16.17 -3.46
CA ILE A 162 11.84 -16.53 -4.79
C ILE A 162 12.71 -15.78 -5.81
N VAL A 163 13.30 -16.52 -6.76
CA VAL A 163 14.14 -15.95 -7.81
C VAL A 163 13.32 -15.78 -9.08
N ILE A 164 13.15 -14.54 -9.53
CA ILE A 164 12.29 -14.19 -10.67
C ILE A 164 13.16 -13.62 -11.79
N PRO A 165 13.00 -14.07 -13.05
CA PRO A 165 13.66 -13.45 -14.19
C PRO A 165 13.23 -11.98 -14.33
N ASN A 166 14.17 -11.06 -14.55
CA ASN A 166 13.87 -9.63 -14.63
C ASN A 166 12.88 -9.29 -15.76
N SER A 167 12.93 -10.04 -16.86
CA SER A 167 12.01 -9.85 -17.97
C SER A 167 10.56 -10.14 -17.63
N SER A 168 10.30 -10.95 -16.59
CA SER A 168 8.96 -11.21 -16.06
C SER A 168 8.44 -10.00 -15.28
N LEU A 169 9.27 -9.41 -14.41
CA LEU A 169 8.88 -8.23 -13.62
C LEU A 169 8.68 -6.98 -14.48
N VAL A 170 9.47 -6.83 -15.54
CA VAL A 170 9.31 -5.71 -16.49
C VAL A 170 8.19 -5.97 -17.49
N GLY A 171 7.93 -7.23 -17.84
CA GLY A 171 6.94 -7.61 -18.84
C GLY A 171 5.52 -7.74 -18.30
N ASN A 172 5.34 -7.98 -17.00
CA ASN A 172 4.05 -8.20 -16.35
C ASN A 172 3.67 -7.03 -15.45
N GLN A 173 2.39 -6.98 -15.06
CA GLN A 173 1.92 -6.02 -14.07
C GLN A 173 2.46 -6.40 -12.68
N VAL A 174 3.09 -5.43 -12.02
CA VAL A 174 3.59 -5.52 -10.65
C VAL A 174 3.04 -4.35 -9.85
N THR A 175 2.48 -4.63 -8.68
CA THR A 175 2.01 -3.59 -7.76
C THR A 175 3.11 -3.29 -6.75
N ASN A 176 3.64 -2.08 -6.75
CA ASN A 176 4.60 -1.63 -5.74
C ASN A 176 3.84 -0.86 -4.65
N TRP A 177 3.64 -1.50 -3.51
CA TRP A 177 2.88 -0.93 -2.39
C TRP A 177 3.67 0.15 -1.65
N THR A 178 5.00 0.14 -1.72
CA THR A 178 5.88 1.06 -0.99
C THR A 178 6.67 2.00 -1.89
N TYR A 179 6.17 2.29 -3.09
CA TYR A 179 6.91 3.02 -4.12
C TYR A 179 7.38 4.42 -3.68
N ARG A 180 6.56 5.13 -2.89
CA ARG A 180 6.89 6.46 -2.34
C ARG A 180 6.98 6.46 -0.81
N ASP A 181 6.12 5.70 -0.17
CA ASP A 181 5.98 5.66 1.28
C ASP A 181 5.47 4.28 1.70
N THR A 182 5.67 3.92 2.95
CA THR A 182 5.13 2.71 3.60
C THR A 182 3.64 2.82 3.95
N ARG A 183 3.07 4.03 3.87
CA ARG A 183 1.66 4.30 4.17
C ARG A 183 0.76 3.91 2.99
N GLY A 184 -0.46 3.45 3.27
CA GLY A 184 -1.42 3.11 2.21
C GLY A 184 -2.84 2.84 2.69
N TRP A 185 -3.78 2.83 1.75
CA TRP A 185 -5.16 2.42 1.99
C TRP A 185 -5.30 0.90 2.04
N VAL A 186 -6.07 0.42 3.01
CA VAL A 186 -6.44 -0.99 3.15
C VAL A 186 -7.97 -1.09 3.20
N PRO A 187 -8.61 -1.81 2.25
CA PRO A 187 -10.04 -2.04 2.26
C PRO A 187 -10.40 -3.27 3.11
N VAL A 188 -11.42 -3.15 3.95
CA VAL A 188 -12.02 -4.25 4.73
C VAL A 188 -13.47 -4.42 4.29
N ASN A 189 -13.75 -5.51 3.58
CA ASN A 189 -15.09 -5.83 3.11
C ASN A 189 -15.93 -6.43 4.24
N VAL A 190 -17.16 -5.93 4.41
CA VAL A 190 -18.11 -6.38 5.43
C VAL A 190 -19.48 -6.53 4.79
N SER A 191 -20.12 -7.69 4.97
CA SER A 191 -21.44 -7.98 4.45
C SER A 191 -22.39 -8.30 5.60
N VAL A 192 -23.47 -7.53 5.73
CA VAL A 192 -24.47 -7.67 6.81
C VAL A 192 -25.83 -8.08 6.26
N ALA A 193 -26.71 -8.58 7.12
CA ALA A 193 -28.06 -8.98 6.75
C ALA A 193 -28.91 -7.79 6.24
N HIS A 194 -29.85 -8.06 5.33
CA HIS A 194 -30.72 -7.05 4.70
C HIS A 194 -31.60 -6.26 5.68
N GLU A 195 -31.91 -6.81 6.86
CA GLU A 195 -32.69 -6.09 7.88
C GLU A 195 -31.87 -5.08 8.68
N SER A 196 -30.56 -5.02 8.48
CA SER A 196 -29.68 -4.12 9.23
C SER A 196 -29.89 -2.68 8.76
N ASP A 197 -29.88 -1.72 9.70
CA ASP A 197 -29.92 -0.30 9.38
C ASP A 197 -28.56 0.14 8.81
N PRO A 198 -28.49 0.58 7.53
CA PRO A 198 -27.21 0.96 6.91
C PRO A 198 -26.46 2.06 7.65
N VAL A 199 -27.16 2.98 8.32
CA VAL A 199 -26.52 4.08 9.05
C VAL A 199 -25.87 3.57 10.33
N GLU A 200 -26.53 2.65 11.02
CA GLU A 200 -25.97 1.99 12.22
C GLU A 200 -24.75 1.14 11.86
N VAL A 201 -24.78 0.47 10.70
CA VAL A 201 -23.63 -0.30 10.20
C VAL A 201 -22.43 0.63 9.92
N ILE A 202 -22.65 1.77 9.26
CA ILE A 202 -21.58 2.75 9.01
C ILE A 202 -20.97 3.24 10.32
N GLU A 203 -21.80 3.59 11.30
CA GLU A 203 -21.35 4.01 12.63
C GLU A 203 -20.47 2.95 13.30
N VAL A 204 -20.95 1.70 13.34
CA VAL A 204 -20.22 0.58 13.95
C VAL A 204 -18.88 0.34 13.27
N LEU A 205 -18.82 0.45 11.93
CA LEU A 205 -17.59 0.26 11.17
C LEU A 205 -16.58 1.40 11.41
N LEU A 206 -17.04 2.64 11.49
CA LEU A 206 -16.18 3.79 11.82
C LEU A 206 -15.65 3.69 13.24
N ASP A 207 -16.51 3.42 14.22
CA ASP A 207 -16.12 3.23 15.62
C ASP A 207 -15.08 2.09 15.75
N SER A 208 -15.29 0.98 15.02
CA SER A 208 -14.33 -0.13 14.97
C SER A 208 -12.98 0.28 14.38
N ALA A 209 -12.96 1.16 13.39
CA ALA A 209 -11.72 1.66 12.79
C ALA A 209 -10.91 2.52 13.75
N TYR A 210 -11.56 3.38 14.55
CA TYR A 210 -10.89 4.25 15.52
C TYR A 210 -10.39 3.52 16.78
N LEU A 211 -10.87 2.29 17.04
CA LEU A 211 -10.33 1.42 18.08
C LEU A 211 -9.01 0.73 17.69
N GLU A 212 -8.70 0.66 16.39
CA GLU A 212 -7.48 0.02 15.89
C GLU A 212 -6.30 1.01 15.88
N GLU A 213 -5.28 0.76 16.71
CA GLU A 213 -4.11 1.64 16.88
C GLU A 213 -3.31 1.90 15.59
N THR A 214 -3.39 1.00 14.62
CA THR A 214 -2.64 1.10 13.36
C THR A 214 -3.28 2.07 12.35
N VAL A 215 -4.53 2.49 12.58
CA VAL A 215 -5.26 3.45 11.75
C VAL A 215 -4.75 4.87 11.98
N SER A 216 -4.59 5.62 10.89
CA SER A 216 -4.09 6.99 10.93
C SER A 216 -5.18 7.99 11.29
N TYR A 217 -4.96 8.82 12.32
CA TYR A 217 -5.85 9.94 12.63
C TYR A 217 -5.77 11.09 11.61
N GLU A 218 -4.65 11.23 10.91
CA GLU A 218 -4.45 12.28 9.88
C GLU A 218 -5.33 12.05 8.63
N TYR A 219 -5.62 10.78 8.34
CA TYR A 219 -6.38 10.34 7.17
C TYR A 219 -7.55 9.49 7.68
N PRO A 220 -8.71 10.11 7.95
CA PRO A 220 -9.80 9.44 8.63
C PRO A 220 -10.30 8.22 7.83
N PRO A 221 -10.78 7.17 8.51
CA PRO A 221 -11.43 6.04 7.87
C PRO A 221 -12.71 6.47 7.14
N GLU A 222 -13.01 5.78 6.05
CA GLU A 222 -14.20 6.02 5.24
C GLU A 222 -14.98 4.72 5.06
N VAL A 223 -16.31 4.78 5.11
CA VAL A 223 -17.16 3.60 4.88
C VAL A 223 -18.04 3.86 3.67
N TYR A 224 -17.96 2.94 2.70
CA TYR A 224 -18.78 2.97 1.50
C TYR A 224 -19.77 1.81 1.52
N PHE A 225 -21.05 2.12 1.33
CA PHE A 225 -22.04 1.12 0.93
C PHE A 225 -21.81 0.82 -0.57
N THR A 226 -21.32 -0.38 -0.88
CA THR A 226 -20.89 -0.73 -2.24
C THR A 226 -22.01 -1.32 -3.10
N SER A 227 -22.80 -2.24 -2.55
CA SER A 227 -23.79 -2.99 -3.34
C SER A 227 -24.86 -3.66 -2.48
N PHE A 228 -26.02 -3.89 -3.10
CA PHE A 228 -27.02 -4.84 -2.60
C PHE A 228 -26.64 -6.23 -3.15
N GLY A 229 -26.10 -7.09 -2.29
CA GLY A 229 -25.78 -8.48 -2.63
C GLY A 229 -27.03 -9.36 -2.66
N GLN A 230 -26.90 -10.62 -3.09
CA GLN A 230 -28.06 -11.54 -3.17
C GLN A 230 -28.73 -11.80 -1.81
N SER A 231 -27.96 -11.79 -0.73
CA SER A 231 -28.44 -11.98 0.65
C SER A 231 -27.79 -11.03 1.66
N SER A 232 -27.03 -10.04 1.19
CA SER A 232 -26.28 -9.07 1.99
C SER A 232 -26.50 -7.62 1.58
N LEU A 233 -26.29 -6.70 2.53
CA LEU A 233 -25.87 -5.33 2.24
C LEU A 233 -24.34 -5.30 2.34
N ASP A 234 -23.66 -4.90 1.28
CA ASP A 234 -22.21 -4.94 1.21
C ASP A 234 -21.60 -3.56 1.47
N PHE A 235 -20.63 -3.53 2.37
CA PHE A 235 -19.88 -2.35 2.76
C PHE A 235 -18.38 -2.60 2.59
N VAL A 236 -17.64 -1.53 2.32
CA VAL A 236 -16.19 -1.53 2.43
C VAL A 236 -15.74 -0.41 3.36
N LEU A 237 -14.98 -0.77 4.39
CA LEU A 237 -14.29 0.14 5.28
C LEU A 237 -12.89 0.40 4.72
N TRP A 238 -12.60 1.64 4.35
CA TRP A 238 -11.30 2.09 3.89
C TRP A 238 -10.56 2.72 5.06
N ILE A 239 -9.37 2.19 5.36
CA ILE A 239 -8.51 2.71 6.42
C ILE A 239 -7.13 3.06 5.86
N TRP A 240 -6.57 4.17 6.32
CA TRP A 240 -5.19 4.51 6.02
C TRP A 240 -4.28 3.97 7.11
N VAL A 241 -3.33 3.11 6.75
CA VAL A 241 -2.38 2.51 7.68
C VAL A 241 -0.99 3.11 7.55
N LYS A 242 -0.24 3.14 8.66
CA LYS A 242 1.15 3.60 8.66
C LYS A 242 2.08 2.67 7.85
N ARG A 243 1.77 1.37 7.85
CA ARG A 243 2.58 0.31 7.25
C ARG A 243 1.71 -0.67 6.47
N VAL A 244 1.65 -0.49 5.16
CA VAL A 244 0.84 -1.29 4.23
C VAL A 244 1.33 -2.74 4.12
N ASP A 245 2.60 -3.00 4.43
CA ASP A 245 3.15 -4.35 4.48
C ASP A 245 2.55 -5.20 5.61
N LEU A 246 1.96 -4.56 6.61
CA LEU A 246 1.24 -5.21 7.71
C LEU A 246 -0.27 -5.33 7.44
N LYS A 247 -0.75 -5.05 6.22
CA LYS A 247 -2.19 -5.02 5.87
C LYS A 247 -2.95 -6.23 6.42
N HIS A 248 -2.41 -7.44 6.26
CA HIS A 248 -3.10 -8.66 6.71
C HIS A 248 -3.29 -8.74 8.23
N LYS A 249 -2.35 -8.19 9.02
CA LYS A 249 -2.49 -8.11 10.47
C LYS A 249 -3.57 -7.11 10.87
N THR A 250 -3.53 -5.90 10.29
CA THR A 250 -4.52 -4.86 10.54
C THR A 250 -5.92 -5.31 10.11
N GLU A 251 -6.08 -5.88 8.93
CA GLU A 251 -7.37 -6.41 8.48
C GLU A 251 -7.90 -7.51 9.42
N SER A 252 -7.02 -8.40 9.91
CA SER A 252 -7.44 -9.43 10.87
C SER A 252 -7.90 -8.83 12.18
N SER A 253 -7.14 -7.86 12.73
CA SER A 253 -7.50 -7.16 13.96
C SER A 253 -8.84 -6.45 13.82
N LEU A 254 -9.02 -5.69 12.75
CA LEU A 254 -10.28 -5.02 12.45
C LEU A 254 -11.45 -5.98 12.28
N ARG A 255 -11.27 -7.12 11.62
CA ARG A 255 -12.34 -8.12 11.49
C ARG A 255 -12.81 -8.63 12.86
N PHE A 256 -11.91 -8.79 13.84
CA PHE A 256 -12.29 -9.16 15.21
C PHE A 256 -13.06 -8.03 15.91
N ILE A 257 -12.57 -6.79 15.83
CA ILE A 257 -13.22 -5.62 16.44
C ILE A 257 -14.62 -5.41 15.83
N ILE A 258 -14.72 -5.49 14.50
CA ILE A 258 -15.97 -5.35 13.75
C ILE A 258 -16.95 -6.46 14.14
N ASP A 259 -16.55 -7.73 14.17
CA ASP A 259 -17.45 -8.83 14.57
C ASP A 259 -17.98 -8.61 16.00
N GLN A 260 -17.12 -8.20 16.93
CA GLN A 260 -17.53 -7.90 18.30
C GLN A 260 -18.54 -6.75 18.36
N ASN A 261 -18.26 -5.63 17.70
CA ASN A 261 -19.12 -4.46 17.72
C ASN A 261 -20.45 -4.72 17.00
N LEU A 262 -20.46 -5.45 15.87
CA LEU A 262 -21.69 -5.86 15.19
C LEU A 262 -22.57 -6.71 16.13
N ARG A 263 -21.98 -7.65 16.88
CA ARG A 263 -22.74 -8.46 17.86
C ARG A 263 -23.33 -7.63 18.99
N GLN A 264 -22.58 -6.67 19.52
CA GLN A 264 -23.06 -5.76 20.57
C GLN A 264 -24.24 -4.89 20.10
N HIS A 265 -24.24 -4.49 18.84
CA HIS A 265 -25.34 -3.75 18.22
C HIS A 265 -26.47 -4.64 17.68
N HIS A 266 -26.39 -5.97 17.87
CA HIS A 266 -27.31 -6.97 17.32
C HIS A 266 -27.45 -6.95 15.79
N ILE A 267 -26.40 -6.48 15.10
CA ILE A 267 -26.30 -6.52 13.65
C ILE A 267 -25.80 -7.90 13.25
N ARG A 268 -26.56 -8.60 12.40
CA ARG A 268 -26.21 -9.94 11.94
C ARG A 268 -25.37 -9.86 10.68
N LEU A 269 -24.28 -10.63 10.64
CA LEU A 269 -23.55 -10.88 9.41
C LEU A 269 -24.45 -11.58 8.39
N ALA A 270 -24.20 -11.30 7.10
CA ALA A 270 -24.94 -11.93 6.04
C ALA A 270 -24.75 -13.45 6.07
N SER A 271 -25.86 -14.18 5.90
CA SER A 271 -25.87 -15.63 5.75
C SER A 271 -26.67 -15.96 4.49
N PRO A 272 -26.30 -17.03 3.75
CA PRO A 272 -27.05 -17.45 2.57
C PRO A 272 -28.53 -17.63 2.90
N ARG A 273 -29.42 -17.01 2.11
CA ARG A 273 -30.88 -17.21 2.20
C ARG A 273 -31.34 -18.12 1.08
N TYR A 274 -32.17 -19.09 1.44
CA TYR A 274 -32.83 -19.98 0.49
C TYR A 274 -34.33 -19.84 0.64
N ASP A 275 -35.01 -19.40 -0.42
CA ASP A 275 -36.46 -19.41 -0.48
C ASP A 275 -36.94 -20.82 -0.81
N LEU A 276 -37.50 -21.51 0.19
CA LEU A 276 -38.05 -22.85 0.00
C LEU A 276 -39.50 -22.76 -0.52
N TRP A 277 -39.70 -23.02 -1.80
CA TRP A 277 -41.04 -23.15 -2.39
C TRP A 277 -41.59 -24.57 -2.23
N HIS A 278 -42.51 -24.76 -1.28
CA HIS A 278 -43.15 -26.07 -1.07
C HIS A 278 -44.32 -26.26 -2.05
N ARG A 279 -44.13 -27.12 -3.08
CA ARG A 279 -45.13 -27.35 -4.15
C ARG A 279 -46.24 -28.37 -3.83
N ASN A 280 -46.38 -28.82 -2.58
CA ASN A 280 -47.41 -29.82 -2.23
C ASN A 280 -48.05 -29.55 -0.86
N PRO A 281 -49.25 -28.93 -0.78
CA PRO A 281 -49.98 -28.72 0.47
C PRO A 281 -50.58 -30.00 1.06
N ASN A 282 -50.68 -31.08 0.27
CA ASN A 282 -51.46 -32.27 0.60
C ASN A 282 -50.62 -33.49 0.99
N VAL A 283 -49.30 -33.39 1.03
CA VAL A 283 -48.49 -34.34 1.82
C VAL A 283 -48.46 -33.79 3.23
N VAL A 284 -49.55 -34.02 3.96
CA VAL A 284 -49.54 -33.92 5.42
C VAL A 284 -48.55 -34.98 5.88
N VAL A 285 -47.31 -34.59 6.10
CA VAL A 285 -46.49 -35.30 7.08
C VAL A 285 -47.32 -35.20 8.35
N GLN A 286 -47.90 -36.31 8.79
CA GLN A 286 -48.50 -36.41 10.12
C GLN A 286 -47.36 -36.37 11.13
N SER A 287 -46.74 -35.20 11.29
CA SER A 287 -45.91 -34.91 12.44
C SER A 287 -46.86 -34.81 13.63
N SER A 288 -46.71 -35.72 14.57
CA SER A 288 -47.40 -35.63 15.85
C SER A 288 -46.83 -34.43 16.62
N ALA A 289 -47.61 -33.85 17.54
CA ALA A 289 -47.12 -32.75 18.39
C ALA A 289 -45.82 -33.10 19.15
N VAL A 290 -45.60 -34.41 19.41
CA VAL A 290 -44.40 -34.96 20.06
C VAL A 290 -43.16 -34.86 19.16
N ASP A 291 -43.32 -34.97 17.84
CA ASP A 291 -42.21 -34.82 16.90
C ASP A 291 -41.71 -33.37 16.85
N TYR A 292 -42.62 -32.39 17.02
CA TYR A 292 -42.26 -30.99 17.10
C TYR A 292 -41.49 -30.63 18.37
N GLU A 293 -41.79 -31.22 19.53
CA GLU A 293 -41.04 -30.95 20.76
C GLU A 293 -39.58 -31.41 20.65
N ASN A 294 -39.34 -32.57 20.04
CA ASN A 294 -37.99 -33.10 19.82
C ASN A 294 -37.20 -32.30 18.76
N HIS A 295 -37.84 -31.86 17.68
CA HIS A 295 -37.20 -31.02 16.66
C HIS A 295 -37.02 -29.56 17.09
N ALA A 296 -37.91 -29.02 17.93
CA ALA A 296 -37.81 -27.67 18.47
C ALA A 296 -36.63 -27.51 19.44
N GLN A 297 -36.22 -28.57 20.13
CA GLN A 297 -34.99 -28.52 20.96
C GLN A 297 -33.72 -28.37 20.11
N VAL A 298 -33.70 -28.91 18.88
CA VAL A 298 -32.55 -28.81 17.96
C VAL A 298 -32.52 -27.47 17.21
N GLN A 299 -33.69 -26.86 16.99
CA GLN A 299 -33.83 -25.57 16.29
C GLN A 299 -33.87 -24.34 17.20
N ARG A 300 -34.03 -24.52 18.52
CA ARG A 300 -33.77 -23.43 19.46
C ARG A 300 -32.31 -23.06 19.31
N ALA A 301 -32.06 -21.91 18.68
CA ALA A 301 -30.82 -21.20 18.89
C ALA A 301 -30.59 -21.23 20.41
N MET A 302 -29.46 -21.77 20.86
CA MET A 302 -29.04 -21.53 22.24
C MET A 302 -29.23 -20.04 22.44
N PRO A 303 -29.99 -19.59 23.45
CA PRO A 303 -30.00 -18.18 23.79
C PRO A 303 -28.55 -17.88 24.17
N VAL A 304 -27.77 -17.42 23.20
CA VAL A 304 -26.57 -16.66 23.46
C VAL A 304 -27.12 -15.51 24.26
N SER A 305 -26.82 -15.52 25.56
CA SER A 305 -27.24 -14.51 26.51
C SER A 305 -26.74 -13.15 26.03
N SER A 306 -27.49 -12.53 25.12
CA SER A 306 -27.25 -11.20 24.56
C SER A 306 -27.57 -10.11 25.58
N GLU A 307 -28.12 -10.50 26.74
CA GLU A 307 -28.41 -9.64 27.88
C GLU A 307 -27.15 -9.21 28.65
N ALA A 308 -25.97 -9.74 28.33
CA ALA A 308 -24.74 -9.40 29.05
C ALA A 308 -24.27 -7.95 28.80
N TYR A 309 -24.74 -7.30 27.73
CA TYR A 309 -24.40 -5.90 27.43
C TYR A 309 -25.64 -5.15 26.92
N PRO A 310 -26.03 -4.01 27.53
CA PRO A 310 -27.08 -3.18 26.98
C PRO A 310 -26.66 -2.70 25.59
N ARG A 311 -27.54 -2.91 24.59
CA ARG A 311 -27.31 -2.48 23.21
C ARG A 311 -26.90 -0.99 23.21
N PRO A 312 -25.75 -0.62 22.64
CA PRO A 312 -25.39 0.78 22.52
C PRO A 312 -26.43 1.49 21.64
N VAL A 313 -26.94 2.64 22.10
CA VAL A 313 -27.85 3.48 21.31
C VAL A 313 -27.09 3.99 20.08
N ALA A 314 -27.68 4.06 18.89
CA ALA A 314 -26.99 4.60 17.72
C ALA A 314 -26.68 6.11 17.87
N VAL A 315 -25.51 6.56 17.42
CA VAL A 315 -25.07 7.97 17.39
C VAL A 315 -26.10 8.80 16.66
N ARG A 316 -26.66 8.33 15.55
CA ARG A 316 -27.76 9.04 14.85
C ARG A 316 -28.91 9.38 15.80
N ASP A 317 -29.30 8.43 16.64
CA ASP A 317 -30.45 8.58 17.53
C ASP A 317 -30.11 9.47 18.73
N LEU A 318 -28.86 9.42 19.21
CA LEU A 318 -28.35 10.38 20.21
C LEU A 318 -28.25 11.80 19.64
N LEU A 319 -27.72 11.97 18.43
CA LEU A 319 -27.66 13.26 17.74
C LEU A 319 -29.07 13.84 17.59
N ARG A 320 -30.05 13.04 17.18
CA ARG A 320 -31.45 13.49 17.03
C ARG A 320 -32.09 13.98 18.34
N GLN A 321 -31.63 13.51 19.50
CA GLN A 321 -32.10 14.01 20.80
C GLN A 321 -31.61 15.43 21.10
N ILE A 322 -30.57 15.88 20.39
CA ILE A 322 -29.99 17.19 20.57
C ILE A 322 -30.82 18.23 19.80
N PRO A 323 -31.27 19.34 20.43
CA PRO A 323 -32.23 20.27 19.83
C PRO A 323 -31.86 20.80 18.45
N TYR A 324 -30.58 21.04 18.18
CA TYR A 324 -30.12 21.55 16.88
C TYR A 324 -30.10 20.52 15.75
N PHE A 325 -30.01 19.22 16.07
CA PHE A 325 -30.08 18.14 15.07
C PHE A 325 -31.45 17.47 15.00
N ALA A 326 -32.40 17.87 15.86
CA ALA A 326 -33.73 17.28 15.91
C ALA A 326 -34.50 17.39 14.58
N GLN A 327 -34.24 18.43 13.79
CA GLN A 327 -34.87 18.65 12.49
C GLN A 327 -34.12 18.03 11.30
N CYS A 328 -32.95 17.42 11.54
CA CYS A 328 -32.16 16.82 10.48
C CYS A 328 -32.84 15.55 9.94
N SER A 329 -32.90 15.45 8.62
CA SER A 329 -33.30 14.24 7.93
C SER A 329 -32.32 13.10 8.20
N THR A 330 -32.77 11.86 8.01
CA THR A 330 -31.91 10.67 8.12
C THR A 330 -30.68 10.75 7.20
N VAL A 331 -30.80 11.40 6.04
CA VAL A 331 -29.70 11.59 5.08
C VAL A 331 -28.68 12.60 5.62
N GLU A 332 -29.13 13.68 6.25
CA GLU A 332 -28.22 14.67 6.86
C GLU A 332 -27.51 14.08 8.07
N LEU A 333 -28.23 13.36 8.94
CA LEU A 333 -27.62 12.67 10.07
C LEU A 333 -26.61 11.61 9.63
N ARG A 334 -26.88 10.89 8.53
CA ARG A 334 -25.91 9.97 7.94
C ARG A 334 -24.61 10.70 7.55
N LYS A 335 -24.70 11.83 6.85
CA LYS A 335 -23.52 12.63 6.48
C LYS A 335 -22.75 13.09 7.70
N LEU A 336 -23.44 13.42 8.80
CA LEU A 336 -22.81 13.77 10.07
C LEU A 336 -22.08 12.57 10.71
N VAL A 337 -22.67 11.38 10.69
CA VAL A 337 -22.02 10.15 11.18
C VAL A 337 -20.77 9.82 10.36
N GLU A 338 -20.78 10.05 9.04
CA GLU A 338 -19.65 9.74 8.14
C GLU A 338 -18.39 10.59 8.39
N ILE A 339 -18.49 11.71 9.08
CA ILE A 339 -17.38 12.67 9.30
C ILE A 339 -16.85 12.68 10.74
N GLY A 340 -17.36 11.80 11.59
CA GLY A 340 -16.95 11.66 12.98
C GLY A 340 -17.14 10.24 13.49
N HIS A 341 -16.88 10.05 14.78
CA HIS A 341 -17.06 8.75 15.44
C HIS A 341 -17.44 8.93 16.90
N ARG A 342 -17.97 7.86 17.51
CA ARG A 342 -18.23 7.83 18.94
C ARG A 342 -16.94 7.57 19.70
N ARG A 343 -16.72 8.33 20.77
CA ARG A 343 -15.76 8.00 21.82
C ARG A 343 -16.49 7.93 23.16
N ARG A 344 -16.34 6.81 23.86
CA ARG A 344 -16.82 6.63 25.24
C ARG A 344 -15.68 6.94 26.19
N LEU A 345 -15.99 7.68 27.25
CA LEU A 345 -15.09 8.04 28.33
C LEU A 345 -15.60 7.42 29.63
N GLU A 346 -14.70 6.76 30.37
CA GLU A 346 -15.00 6.33 31.73
C GLU A 346 -14.96 7.52 32.71
N THR A 347 -15.66 7.41 33.82
CA THR A 347 -15.63 8.44 34.88
C THR A 347 -14.19 8.75 35.31
N GLY A 348 -13.77 10.01 35.17
CA GLY A 348 -12.41 10.48 35.46
C GLY A 348 -11.42 10.40 34.28
N GLU A 349 -11.80 9.80 33.15
CA GLU A 349 -10.95 9.74 31.96
C GLU A 349 -10.76 11.14 31.34
N VAL A 350 -9.52 11.48 31.02
CA VAL A 350 -9.17 12.75 30.38
C VAL A 350 -9.45 12.66 28.87
N LEU A 351 -10.32 13.55 28.38
CA LEU A 351 -10.64 13.68 26.96
C LEU A 351 -9.46 14.31 26.19
N PHE A 352 -8.96 15.44 26.71
CA PHE A 352 -7.72 16.11 26.27
C PHE A 352 -7.17 17.02 27.39
N SER A 353 -5.89 17.34 27.32
CA SER A 353 -5.17 18.18 28.28
C SER A 353 -4.82 19.55 27.72
N VAL A 354 -4.60 20.54 28.60
CA VAL A 354 -4.03 21.85 28.21
C VAL A 354 -2.72 21.65 27.44
N GLY A 355 -2.58 22.35 26.32
CA GLY A 355 -1.38 22.32 25.48
C GLY A 355 -1.37 21.25 24.40
N ASP A 356 -2.31 20.30 24.43
CA ASP A 356 -2.48 19.32 23.35
C ASP A 356 -2.85 20.03 22.03
N PRO A 357 -2.54 19.47 20.85
CA PRO A 357 -3.00 20.02 19.59
C PRO A 357 -4.55 20.00 19.49
N GLY A 358 -5.12 20.99 18.81
CA GLY A 358 -6.54 21.00 18.47
C GLY A 358 -6.84 19.99 17.35
N ASP A 359 -7.06 18.73 17.72
CA ASP A 359 -7.19 17.60 16.79
C ASP A 359 -8.64 17.21 16.48
N ALA A 360 -9.61 17.60 17.31
CA ALA A 360 -11.03 17.29 17.10
C ALA A 360 -11.99 18.26 17.80
N PHE A 361 -13.21 18.34 17.25
CA PHE A 361 -14.38 18.99 17.84
C PHE A 361 -15.25 17.91 18.47
N TYR A 362 -15.73 18.12 19.69
CA TYR A 362 -16.50 17.11 20.40
C TYR A 362 -17.91 17.60 20.71
N ILE A 363 -18.93 16.79 20.40
CA ILE A 363 -20.32 17.01 20.82
C ILE A 363 -20.64 16.00 21.91
N ILE A 364 -21.14 16.45 23.06
CA ILE A 364 -21.50 15.56 24.17
C ILE A 364 -22.88 14.96 23.86
N LEU A 365 -22.91 13.66 23.60
CA LEU A 365 -24.13 12.93 23.27
C LEU A 365 -24.89 12.48 24.52
N SER A 366 -24.17 12.06 25.56
CA SER A 366 -24.72 11.62 26.85
C SER A 366 -23.67 11.80 27.95
N GLY A 367 -24.11 12.00 29.19
CA GLY A 367 -23.21 12.21 30.34
C GLY A 367 -22.78 13.67 30.50
N ALA A 368 -21.64 13.88 31.19
CA ALA A 368 -21.09 15.19 31.46
C ALA A 368 -19.57 15.18 31.57
N VAL A 369 -18.94 16.20 30.96
CA VAL A 369 -17.52 16.49 31.12
C VAL A 369 -17.32 17.70 32.01
N GLY A 370 -16.21 17.73 32.71
CA GLY A 370 -15.81 18.79 33.60
C GLY A 370 -14.46 19.34 33.16
N TYR A 371 -14.30 20.65 33.30
CA TYR A 371 -13.00 21.29 33.15
C TYR A 371 -12.82 22.33 34.24
N THR A 372 -11.56 22.59 34.56
CA THR A 372 -11.18 23.60 35.53
C THR A 372 -10.19 24.54 34.86
N LEU A 373 -10.49 25.83 34.88
CA LEU A 373 -9.59 26.87 34.36
C LEU A 373 -8.37 27.10 35.28
N ASN A 374 -8.49 26.69 36.54
CA ASN A 374 -7.49 26.82 37.61
C ASN A 374 -7.75 25.84 38.77
N ASP A 375 -6.70 25.45 39.50
CA ASP A 375 -6.82 24.69 40.78
C ASP A 375 -7.67 25.38 41.86
N HIS A 376 -8.04 26.65 41.66
CA HIS A 376 -8.82 27.46 42.59
C HIS A 376 -10.22 27.84 42.08
N GLU A 377 -10.58 27.45 40.85
CA GLU A 377 -11.92 27.72 40.31
C GLU A 377 -12.83 26.50 40.45
N PRO A 378 -14.14 26.70 40.63
CA PRO A 378 -15.08 25.58 40.70
C PRO A 378 -15.09 24.81 39.37
N LEU A 379 -15.28 23.49 39.46
CA LEU A 379 -15.41 22.61 38.31
C LEU A 379 -16.60 23.05 37.45
N THR A 380 -16.34 23.50 36.22
CA THR A 380 -17.39 23.81 35.26
C THR A 380 -17.81 22.52 34.58
N VAL A 381 -19.07 22.13 34.76
CA VAL A 381 -19.64 20.89 34.19
C VAL A 381 -20.46 21.22 32.94
N ILE A 382 -20.13 20.55 31.84
CA ILE A 382 -20.82 20.64 30.56
C ILE A 382 -21.53 19.30 30.32
N THR A 383 -22.84 19.36 30.11
CA THR A 383 -23.70 18.19 29.93
C THR A 383 -24.02 17.90 28.47
N ALA A 384 -24.67 16.77 28.22
CA ALA A 384 -25.20 16.37 26.92
C ALA A 384 -25.95 17.49 26.18
N GLY A 385 -25.78 17.49 24.85
CA GLY A 385 -26.32 18.51 23.94
C GLY A 385 -25.42 19.73 23.77
N ARG A 386 -24.30 19.84 24.48
CA ARG A 386 -23.30 20.91 24.27
C ARG A 386 -22.05 20.36 23.56
N PHE A 387 -21.16 21.27 23.15
CA PHE A 387 -19.91 20.93 22.47
C PHE A 387 -18.69 21.52 23.18
N ILE A 388 -17.51 21.01 22.84
CA ILE A 388 -16.24 21.44 23.40
C ILE A 388 -15.09 21.23 22.41
N GLY A 389 -14.04 22.04 22.53
CA GLY A 389 -12.83 21.95 21.71
C GLY A 389 -12.90 22.76 20.41
N GLU A 390 -13.96 23.54 20.23
CA GLU A 390 -14.21 24.47 19.13
C GLU A 390 -13.10 25.52 18.99
N PHE A 391 -12.64 26.07 20.12
CA PHE A 391 -11.66 27.15 20.12
C PHE A 391 -10.32 26.73 19.50
N SER A 392 -9.83 25.55 19.83
CA SER A 392 -8.54 25.08 19.31
C SER A 392 -8.58 24.89 17.80
N LEU A 393 -9.69 24.37 17.27
CA LEU A 393 -9.87 24.19 15.83
C LEU A 393 -10.10 25.49 15.07
N MET A 394 -10.83 26.44 15.67
CA MET A 394 -11.18 27.71 15.01
C MET A 394 -10.05 28.73 15.07
N LEU A 395 -9.33 28.79 16.19
CA LEU A 395 -8.25 29.74 16.43
C LEU A 395 -6.89 29.21 15.97
N GLY A 396 -6.78 27.92 15.68
CA GLY A 396 -5.51 27.26 15.38
C GLY A 396 -4.53 27.27 16.56
N ILE A 397 -5.06 27.27 17.79
CA ILE A 397 -4.28 27.28 19.03
C ILE A 397 -4.35 25.92 19.73
N PRO A 398 -3.35 25.56 20.55
CA PRO A 398 -3.42 24.37 21.41
C PRO A 398 -4.65 24.38 22.35
N ARG A 399 -5.01 23.21 22.90
CA ARG A 399 -6.08 23.06 23.89
C ARG A 399 -5.86 24.02 25.06
N THR A 400 -6.89 24.78 25.38
CA THR A 400 -6.84 25.86 26.38
C THR A 400 -7.17 25.39 27.80
N VAL A 401 -7.86 24.26 27.92
CA VAL A 401 -8.32 23.67 29.19
C VAL A 401 -8.14 22.15 29.16
N THR A 402 -7.97 21.54 30.32
CA THR A 402 -8.01 20.07 30.48
C THR A 402 -9.45 19.66 30.75
N VAL A 403 -9.95 18.70 29.99
CA VAL A 403 -11.33 18.23 30.07
C VAL A 403 -11.32 16.76 30.45
N ALA A 404 -12.08 16.40 31.48
CA ALA A 404 -12.23 15.01 31.91
C ALA A 404 -13.72 14.66 32.09
N ALA A 405 -14.06 13.40 31.93
CA ALA A 405 -15.41 12.91 32.18
C ALA A 405 -15.73 12.95 33.68
N VAL A 406 -16.85 13.57 34.06
CA VAL A 406 -17.33 13.63 35.46
C VAL A 406 -18.16 12.39 35.80
N GLU A 407 -18.76 11.80 34.78
CA GLU A 407 -19.48 10.54 34.78
C GLU A 407 -19.25 9.83 33.45
N ASP A 408 -19.70 8.59 33.30
CA ASP A 408 -19.64 7.85 32.03
C ASP A 408 -20.24 8.69 30.88
N THR A 409 -19.37 9.13 29.97
CA THR A 409 -19.71 10.14 28.98
C THR A 409 -19.48 9.61 27.58
N THR A 410 -20.43 9.88 26.68
CA THR A 410 -20.27 9.58 25.26
C THR A 410 -20.15 10.88 24.49
N VAL A 411 -19.06 11.03 23.74
CA VAL A 411 -18.84 12.19 22.85
C VAL A 411 -18.80 11.74 21.40
N PHE A 412 -19.26 12.63 20.52
CA PHE A 412 -19.09 12.51 19.07
C PHE A 412 -17.89 13.36 18.65
N ALA A 413 -16.81 12.71 18.23
CA ALA A 413 -15.57 13.35 17.85
C ALA A 413 -15.52 13.57 16.34
N ILE A 414 -15.30 14.82 15.92
CA ILE A 414 -15.28 15.25 14.53
C ILE A 414 -13.90 15.83 14.21
N SER A 415 -13.28 15.37 13.12
CA SER A 415 -11.96 15.84 12.69
C SER A 415 -11.99 17.31 12.22
N PRO A 416 -10.84 18.01 12.08
CA PRO A 416 -10.81 19.40 11.62
C PRO A 416 -11.44 19.56 10.21
N GLN A 417 -11.26 18.57 9.35
CA GLN A 417 -11.87 18.53 8.02
C GLN A 417 -13.37 18.32 8.10
N GLY A 418 -13.83 17.37 8.93
CA GLY A 418 -15.25 17.14 9.18
C GLY A 418 -15.95 18.36 9.79
N PHE A 419 -15.28 19.07 10.69
CA PHE A 419 -15.79 20.29 11.31
C PHE A 419 -16.04 21.38 10.26
N LYS A 420 -15.10 21.58 9.33
CA LYS A 420 -15.28 22.51 8.21
C LYS A 420 -16.47 22.10 7.31
N GLN A 421 -16.62 20.80 7.03
CA GLN A 421 -17.74 20.29 6.23
C GLN A 421 -19.10 20.48 6.93
N ILE A 422 -19.15 20.27 8.26
CA ILE A 422 -20.33 20.55 9.09
C ILE A 422 -20.73 22.01 9.00
N LEU A 423 -19.76 22.91 9.19
CA LEU A 423 -20.02 24.34 9.16
C LEU A 423 -20.59 24.78 7.80
N GLN A 424 -20.08 24.22 6.70
CA GLN A 424 -20.58 24.49 5.35
C GLN A 424 -21.96 23.89 5.07
N SER A 425 -22.23 22.68 5.59
CA SER A 425 -23.49 21.96 5.33
C SER A 425 -24.63 22.39 6.25
N GLN A 426 -24.34 22.92 7.44
CA GLN A 426 -25.33 23.35 8.43
C GLN A 426 -25.03 24.75 8.99
N PRO A 427 -25.45 25.83 8.30
CA PRO A 427 -25.24 27.20 8.75
C PRO A 427 -25.88 27.51 10.12
N HIS A 428 -26.90 26.77 10.55
CA HIS A 428 -27.52 27.01 11.86
C HIS A 428 -26.62 26.58 13.03
N LEU A 429 -25.71 25.63 12.80
CA LEU A 429 -24.72 25.25 13.81
C LEU A 429 -23.69 26.37 14.03
N TYR A 430 -23.38 27.14 12.98
CA TYR A 430 -22.53 28.33 13.09
C TYR A 430 -23.11 29.33 14.09
N ASP A 431 -24.39 29.66 13.98
CA ASP A 431 -25.04 30.62 14.90
C ASP A 431 -25.03 30.11 16.35
N LEU A 432 -25.23 28.81 16.55
CA LEU A 432 -25.18 28.17 17.86
C LEU A 432 -23.77 28.19 18.48
N ILE A 433 -22.73 27.93 17.67
CA ILE A 433 -21.33 28.03 18.10
C ILE A 433 -21.01 29.46 18.52
N VAL A 434 -21.41 30.45 17.71
CA VAL A 434 -21.23 31.88 18.03
C VAL A 434 -22.00 32.26 19.30
N GLN A 435 -23.21 31.74 19.50
CA GLN A 435 -24.04 32.04 20.67
C GLN A 435 -23.46 31.45 21.97
N GLU A 436 -23.00 30.20 21.97
CA GLU A 436 -22.34 29.61 23.15
C GLU A 436 -20.99 30.30 23.44
N MET A 437 -20.25 30.71 22.41
CA MET A 437 -19.05 31.53 22.59
C MET A 437 -19.36 32.89 23.23
N GLY A 438 -20.50 33.50 22.90
CA GLY A 438 -20.99 34.71 23.55
C GLY A 438 -21.34 34.50 25.03
N ARG A 439 -21.82 33.30 25.41
CA ARG A 439 -22.00 32.94 26.84
C ARG A 439 -20.67 32.77 27.57
N HIS A 440 -19.64 32.30 26.89
CA HIS A 440 -18.28 32.14 27.43
C HIS A 440 -17.42 33.42 27.25
N GLU A 441 -17.98 34.54 26.80
CA GLU A 441 -17.25 35.81 26.58
C GLU A 441 -16.59 36.35 27.86
N ALA A 442 -17.21 36.10 29.02
CA ALA A 442 -16.63 36.42 30.33
C ALA A 442 -15.38 35.57 30.64
N GLU A 443 -15.42 34.26 30.36
CA GLU A 443 -14.28 33.35 30.51
C GLU A 443 -13.18 33.66 29.48
N LEU A 444 -13.53 33.98 28.24
CA LEU A 444 -12.59 34.38 27.18
C LEU A 444 -11.86 35.68 27.49
N THR A 445 -12.55 36.63 28.14
CA THR A 445 -11.94 37.89 28.57
C THR A 445 -10.93 37.65 29.69
N GLN A 446 -11.21 36.69 30.59
CA GLN A 446 -10.32 36.27 31.66
C GLN A 446 -9.12 35.45 31.13
N GLN A 447 -9.34 34.52 30.18
CA GLN A 447 -8.30 33.75 29.50
C GLN A 447 -7.37 34.63 28.66
N LYS A 448 -7.90 35.62 27.92
CA LYS A 448 -7.10 36.62 27.18
C LYS A 448 -6.22 37.45 28.11
N ARG A 449 -6.71 37.79 29.31
CA ARG A 449 -5.93 38.54 30.31
C ARG A 449 -4.70 37.75 30.75
N ARG A 450 -4.85 36.43 30.89
CA ARG A 450 -3.79 35.53 31.35
C ARG A 450 -2.77 35.17 30.27
N LEU A 451 -3.20 34.98 29.04
CA LEU A 451 -2.29 34.80 27.90
C LEU A 451 -1.47 36.08 27.60
N ARG A 452 -2.00 37.27 27.97
CA ARG A 452 -1.24 38.54 27.98
C ARG A 452 -0.23 38.61 29.13
N GLU A 453 -0.59 38.15 30.33
CA GLU A 453 0.32 38.11 31.49
C GLU A 453 1.48 37.12 31.29
N LEU A 454 1.25 36.04 30.54
CA LEU A 454 2.26 35.04 30.17
C LEU A 454 3.07 35.39 28.91
N GLY A 455 2.79 36.52 28.25
CA GLY A 455 3.57 37.02 27.11
C GLY A 455 3.40 36.24 25.79
N LEU A 456 2.34 35.44 25.64
CA LEU A 456 2.14 34.54 24.49
C LEU A 456 1.35 35.15 23.33
N ILE A 457 0.88 36.41 23.45
CA ILE A 457 0.08 37.10 22.41
C ILE A 457 0.50 38.58 22.28
N ASN A 458 0.78 39.06 21.05
CA ASN A 458 1.17 40.44 20.75
C ASN A 458 -0.03 41.41 20.53
N GLN A 459 0.24 42.71 20.63
CA GLN A 459 -0.68 43.85 20.85
C GLN A 459 -1.81 44.07 19.81
N ASP A 460 -1.83 43.40 18.66
CA ASP A 460 -2.77 43.69 17.55
C ASP A 460 -3.98 42.73 17.46
N TYR A 461 -4.58 42.38 18.60
CA TYR A 461 -5.83 41.59 18.62
C TYR A 461 -7.05 42.44 18.96
N ASP A 462 -7.95 42.57 17.98
CA ASP A 462 -9.19 43.36 18.05
C ASP A 462 -10.01 43.08 19.33
N LYS A 463 -10.58 44.16 19.87
CA LYS A 463 -11.12 44.31 21.24
C LYS A 463 -12.32 43.42 21.59
N ASN A 464 -12.86 42.64 20.66
CA ASN A 464 -13.97 41.72 20.91
C ASN A 464 -13.65 40.30 20.36
N PRO A 465 -13.49 39.28 21.23
CA PRO A 465 -13.24 37.89 20.82
C PRO A 465 -14.32 37.33 19.89
N VAL A 466 -15.59 37.64 20.15
CA VAL A 466 -16.74 37.18 19.36
C VAL A 466 -16.70 37.80 17.96
N ALA A 467 -16.42 39.10 17.86
CA ALA A 467 -16.30 39.80 16.57
C ALA A 467 -15.11 39.31 15.73
N TRP A 468 -13.98 38.96 16.38
CA TRP A 468 -12.81 38.40 15.69
C TRP A 468 -13.09 36.98 15.17
N VAL A 469 -13.80 36.16 15.95
CA VAL A 469 -14.18 34.81 15.55
C VAL A 469 -15.22 34.84 14.44
N GLN A 470 -16.20 35.74 14.50
CA GLN A 470 -17.10 36.01 13.36
C GLN A 470 -16.28 36.31 12.10
N LYS A 471 -15.28 37.19 12.17
CA LYS A 471 -14.41 37.54 11.04
C LYS A 471 -13.56 36.38 10.51
N GLN A 472 -13.12 35.45 11.36
CA GLN A 472 -12.40 34.24 10.93
C GLN A 472 -13.31 33.17 10.32
N LEU A 473 -14.50 33.01 10.89
CA LEU A 473 -15.51 32.15 10.31
C LEU A 473 -15.96 32.71 8.95
N GLU A 474 -16.21 34.02 8.83
CA GLU A 474 -16.49 34.69 7.55
C GLU A 474 -15.38 34.44 6.51
N LYS A 475 -14.11 34.40 6.91
CA LYS A 475 -12.99 34.00 6.02
C LYS A 475 -13.03 32.53 5.60
N LEU A 476 -13.47 31.63 6.46
CA LEU A 476 -13.64 30.20 6.14
C LEU A 476 -14.88 29.94 5.25
N PHE A 477 -15.87 30.83 5.30
CA PHE A 477 -17.08 30.82 4.47
C PHE A 477 -16.99 31.66 3.19
N ALA A 478 -15.94 32.47 3.02
CA ALA A 478 -15.72 33.21 1.79
C ALA A 478 -15.52 32.22 0.62
N PRO A 479 -16.24 32.37 -0.50
CA PRO A 479 -16.02 31.52 -1.67
C PRO A 479 -14.57 31.66 -2.11
N GLN A 480 -13.84 30.55 -2.20
CA GLN A 480 -12.52 30.55 -2.81
C GLN A 480 -12.72 30.90 -4.29
N MET A 481 -12.23 32.08 -4.69
CA MET A 481 -12.15 32.50 -6.09
C MET A 481 -11.21 31.60 -6.88
#